data_AF-A0A2K3K4K1-F1
#
_entry.id   AF-A0A2K3K4K1-F1
#
_cell.length_a   1.000
_cell.length_b   1.000
_cell.length_c   1.000
_cell.angle_alpha   90.00
_cell.angle_beta   90.00
_cell.angle_gamma   90.00
#
_symmetry.space_group_name_H-M   'P 1'
#
loop_
_entity.id
_entity.type
_entity.pdbx_description
1 polymer ?
#
loop_
_entity_poly.entity_id
_entity_poly.type
_entity_poly.pdbx_seq_one_letter_code
_entity_poly.pdbx_strand_id
1 'polypeptide(L)'
;MPIAFPSLLCGIILDQYPDIKIITNTPKKRETDFTFHHKLFGDHNVADNVGTSTGAVGPMTRMDIIAALKVQCQEIDKQKDELEEKKRMFVKMIQGLEAEDVPIKAHENAAAEGEPQAAD
;
A
#
# COMPACT_ATOMS: atom_id res chain seq x y z
N MET A 1 -10.96 -31.17 -19.63
CA MET A 1 -10.02 -31.97 -18.82
C MET A 1 -9.94 -31.34 -17.45
N PRO A 2 -10.17 -32.05 -16.34
CA PRO A 2 -10.17 -31.42 -15.03
C PRO A 2 -8.74 -31.06 -14.64
N ILE A 3 -8.54 -29.80 -14.26
CA ILE A 3 -7.27 -29.27 -13.76
C ILE A 3 -6.99 -29.96 -12.42
N ALA A 4 -6.08 -30.95 -12.44
CA ALA A 4 -5.65 -31.77 -11.30
C ALA A 4 -4.65 -31.04 -10.39
N PHE A 5 -4.82 -29.73 -10.18
CA PHE A 5 -3.79 -28.86 -9.60
C PHE A 5 -3.41 -29.22 -8.16
N PRO A 6 -4.37 -29.50 -7.25
CA PRO A 6 -4.01 -29.83 -5.88
C PRO A 6 -3.31 -31.19 -5.78
N SER A 7 -3.77 -32.20 -6.52
CA SER A 7 -3.19 -33.54 -6.48
C SER A 7 -1.78 -33.61 -7.07
N LEU A 8 -1.52 -32.88 -8.16
CA LEU A 8 -0.19 -32.84 -8.77
C LEU A 8 0.81 -32.12 -7.86
N LEU A 9 0.43 -30.96 -7.32
CA LEU A 9 1.28 -30.20 -6.40
C LEU A 9 1.60 -31.01 -5.14
N CYS A 10 0.59 -31.68 -4.56
CA CYS A 10 0.82 -32.58 -3.43
C CYS A 10 1.78 -33.72 -3.81
N GLY A 11 1.66 -34.31 -4.99
CA GLY A 11 2.58 -35.34 -5.47
C GLY A 11 4.03 -34.84 -5.52
N ILE A 12 4.26 -33.68 -6.14
CA ILE A 12 5.60 -33.08 -6.25
C ILE A 12 6.20 -32.79 -4.86
N ILE A 13 5.41 -32.25 -3.93
CA ILE A 13 5.87 -31.94 -2.57
C ILE A 13 6.28 -33.23 -1.82
N LEU A 14 5.50 -34.30 -1.98
CA LEU A 14 5.80 -35.58 -1.33
C LEU A 14 7.04 -36.26 -1.92
N ASP A 15 7.27 -36.13 -3.23
CA ASP A 15 8.48 -36.66 -3.89
C ASP A 15 9.75 -35.89 -3.48
N GLN A 16 9.65 -34.56 -3.32
CA GLN A 16 10.78 -33.72 -2.89
C GLN A 16 11.12 -33.88 -1.41
N TYR A 17 10.13 -34.16 -0.57
CA TYR A 17 10.29 -34.28 0.87
C TYR A 17 9.63 -35.56 1.38
N PRO A 18 10.24 -36.74 1.16
CA PRO A 18 9.65 -38.02 1.54
C PRO A 18 9.41 -38.13 3.06
N ASP A 19 10.20 -37.41 3.86
CA ASP A 19 10.10 -37.41 5.32
C ASP A 19 8.96 -36.53 5.86
N ILE A 20 8.30 -35.71 5.02
CA ILE A 20 7.17 -34.88 5.47
C ILE A 20 6.00 -35.74 5.95
N LYS A 21 5.88 -36.95 5.41
CA LYS A 21 4.86 -37.93 5.78
C LYS A 21 5.48 -39.07 6.60
N ILE A 22 5.79 -38.80 7.86
CA ILE A 22 6.13 -39.84 8.83
C ILE A 22 4.93 -40.77 9.13
N ILE A 23 5.20 -42.03 9.44
CA ILE A 23 4.20 -43.10 9.69
C ILE A 23 3.22 -42.75 10.81
N THR A 24 3.63 -41.88 11.75
CA THR A 24 2.80 -41.41 12.86
C THR A 24 1.82 -40.29 12.46
N ASN A 25 1.93 -39.72 11.25
CA ASN A 25 0.96 -38.76 10.76
C ASN A 25 -0.39 -39.45 10.58
N THR A 26 -1.30 -39.18 11.51
CA THR A 26 -2.68 -39.67 11.41
C THR A 26 -3.48 -38.70 10.55
N PRO A 27 -4.14 -39.16 9.48
CA PRO A 27 -5.07 -38.32 8.72
C PRO A 27 -6.13 -37.75 9.67
N LYS A 28 -6.05 -36.46 9.98
CA LYS A 28 -7.01 -35.79 10.84
C LYS A 28 -8.16 -35.27 9.98
N LYS A 29 -9.37 -35.77 10.23
CA LYS A 29 -10.58 -35.19 9.64
C LYS A 29 -10.72 -33.75 10.15
N ARG A 30 -11.02 -32.81 9.26
CA ARG A 30 -11.32 -31.43 9.66
C ARG A 30 -12.50 -31.44 10.64
N GLU A 31 -12.40 -30.69 11.72
CA GLU A 31 -13.44 -30.59 12.76
C GLU A 31 -14.70 -29.89 12.23
N THR A 32 -14.55 -29.08 11.18
CA THR A 32 -15.63 -28.35 10.51
C THR A 32 -15.70 -28.71 9.03
N ASP A 33 -16.88 -28.53 8.44
CA ASP A 33 -17.04 -28.66 6.99
C ASP A 33 -16.22 -27.60 6.27
N PHE A 34 -15.62 -27.99 5.14
CA PHE A 34 -14.86 -27.07 4.31
C PHE A 34 -15.82 -26.17 3.55
N THR A 35 -16.08 -24.98 4.08
CA THR A 35 -16.90 -23.98 3.42
C THR A 35 -15.99 -22.98 2.70
N PHE A 36 -16.26 -22.75 1.41
CA PHE A 36 -15.64 -21.66 0.68
C PHE A 36 -16.41 -20.37 0.96
N HIS A 37 -15.73 -19.35 1.47
CA HIS A 37 -16.35 -18.05 1.66
C HIS A 37 -16.63 -17.39 0.30
N HIS A 38 -17.80 -16.78 0.09
CA HIS A 38 -18.20 -16.16 -1.18
C HIS A 38 -17.20 -15.11 -1.70
N LYS A 39 -16.46 -14.46 -0.79
CA LYS A 39 -15.37 -13.52 -1.11
C LYS A 39 -14.22 -14.15 -1.92
N LEU A 40 -14.03 -15.47 -1.85
CA LEU A 40 -13.03 -16.18 -2.67
C LEU A 40 -13.44 -16.24 -4.15
N PHE A 41 -14.75 -16.22 -4.41
CA PHE A 41 -15.33 -16.24 -5.76
C PHE A 41 -15.75 -14.85 -6.25
N GLY A 42 -15.62 -13.83 -5.42
CA GLY A 42 -15.87 -12.45 -5.82
C GLY A 42 -14.66 -11.89 -6.57
N ASP A 43 -14.89 -10.96 -7.48
CA ASP A 43 -13.87 -10.26 -8.27
C ASP A 43 -12.99 -9.30 -7.44
N HIS A 44 -12.92 -9.51 -6.11
CA HIS A 44 -12.09 -8.76 -5.16
C HIS A 44 -10.73 -9.41 -4.92
N ASN A 45 -10.42 -10.50 -5.62
CA ASN A 45 -9.04 -10.94 -5.73
C ASN A 45 -8.24 -9.80 -6.38
N VAL A 46 -7.03 -9.56 -5.87
CA VAL A 46 -6.07 -8.54 -6.35
C VAL A 46 -6.23 -8.37 -7.86
N ALA A 47 -6.43 -7.13 -8.30
CA ALA A 47 -6.62 -6.81 -9.70
C ALA A 47 -5.51 -7.46 -10.55
N ASP A 48 -5.87 -7.91 -11.76
CA ASP A 48 -5.07 -8.62 -12.77
C ASP A 48 -3.88 -7.79 -13.32
N ASN A 49 -3.25 -7.01 -12.43
CA ASN A 49 -2.13 -6.13 -12.64
C ASN A 49 -0.98 -6.43 -11.65
N VAL A 50 -1.02 -7.57 -10.97
CA VAL A 50 0.24 -8.34 -10.87
C VAL A 50 0.48 -8.84 -12.28
N GLY A 51 1.06 -7.98 -13.12
CA GLY A 51 1.45 -8.35 -14.46
C GLY A 51 2.23 -9.65 -14.33
N THR A 52 1.69 -10.73 -14.91
CA THR A 52 2.50 -11.91 -15.18
C THR A 52 3.79 -11.38 -15.78
N SER A 53 4.94 -11.72 -15.18
CA SER A 53 6.19 -11.54 -15.89
C SER A 53 6.00 -12.27 -17.20
N THR A 54 5.74 -11.52 -18.27
CA THR A 54 5.82 -12.02 -19.62
C THR A 54 7.30 -12.29 -19.74
N GLY A 55 7.68 -13.51 -19.37
CA GLY A 55 9.01 -14.03 -19.62
C GLY A 55 9.22 -13.79 -21.09
N ALA A 56 10.00 -12.75 -21.41
CA ALA A 56 10.33 -12.42 -22.76
C ALA A 56 10.96 -13.69 -23.32
N VAL A 57 10.24 -14.33 -24.23
CA VAL A 57 10.69 -15.54 -24.91
C VAL A 57 11.79 -15.08 -25.86
N GLY A 58 13.00 -15.04 -25.32
CA GLY A 58 14.23 -14.66 -26.00
C GLY A 58 15.27 -14.22 -24.97
N PRO A 59 16.53 -14.66 -25.06
CA PRO A 59 17.57 -14.17 -24.17
C PRO A 59 17.72 -12.65 -24.40
N MET A 60 17.17 -11.84 -23.49
CA MET A 60 17.40 -10.40 -23.52
C MET A 60 18.91 -10.17 -23.52
N THR A 61 19.39 -9.41 -24.50
CA THR A 61 20.80 -9.10 -24.52
C THR A 61 21.11 -8.17 -23.35
N ARG A 62 22.37 -8.17 -22.88
CA ARG A 62 22.81 -7.24 -21.84
C ARG A 62 22.47 -5.78 -22.18
N MET A 63 22.43 -5.43 -23.46
CA MET A 63 22.06 -4.08 -23.92
C MET A 63 20.59 -3.77 -23.72
N ASP A 64 19.70 -4.73 -23.96
CA ASP A 64 18.25 -4.57 -23.73
C ASP A 64 17.95 -4.36 -22.25
N ILE A 65 18.64 -5.10 -21.38
CA ILE A 65 18.52 -4.94 -19.92
C ILE A 65 18.99 -3.56 -19.49
N ILE A 66 20.14 -3.08 -20.00
CA ILE A 66 20.66 -1.74 -19.69
C ILE A 66 19.68 -0.66 -20.18
N ALA A 67 19.10 -0.81 -21.37
CA ALA A 67 18.12 0.13 -21.91
C ALA A 67 16.86 0.18 -21.04
N ALA A 68 16.31 -0.98 -20.66
CA ALA A 68 15.15 -1.07 -19.78
C ALA A 68 15.40 -0.43 -18.40
N LEU A 69 16.56 -0.69 -17.80
CA LEU A 69 16.94 -0.09 -16.52
C LEU A 69 17.08 1.43 -16.60
N LYS A 70 17.63 1.97 -17.70
CA LYS A 70 17.71 3.42 -17.91
C LYS A 70 16.33 4.07 -18.00
N VAL A 71 15.40 3.45 -18.71
CA VAL A 71 14.01 3.94 -18.79
C VAL A 71 13.35 3.93 -17.42
N GLN A 72 13.55 2.87 -16.63
CA GLN A 72 13.04 2.80 -15.27
C GLN A 72 13.64 3.88 -14.36
N CYS A 73 14.95 4.15 -14.45
CA CYS A 73 15.57 5.23 -13.69
C CYS A 73 14.97 6.60 -14.03
N GLN A 74 14.73 6.89 -15.32
CA GLN A 74 14.10 8.15 -15.75
C GLN A 74 12.69 8.30 -15.21
N GLU A 75 11.90 7.23 -15.21
CA GLU A 75 10.55 7.25 -14.65
C GLU A 75 10.57 7.48 -13.14
N ILE A 76 11.50 6.85 -12.41
CA ILE A 76 11.67 7.07 -10.97
C ILE A 76 12.06 8.53 -10.69
N ASP A 77 12.95 9.12 -11.48
CA ASP A 77 13.33 10.53 -11.32
C ASP A 77 12.14 11.48 -11.54
N LYS A 78 11.31 11.21 -12.55
CA LYS A 78 10.08 11.97 -12.78
C LYS A 78 9.12 11.87 -11.59
N GLN A 79 8.88 10.66 -11.07
CA GLN A 79 8.01 10.44 -9.92
C GLN A 79 8.53 11.15 -8.66
N LYS A 80 9.85 11.18 -8.47
CA LYS A 80 10.51 11.91 -7.37
C LYS A 80 10.24 13.42 -7.48
N ASP A 81 10.32 14.00 -8.67
CA ASP A 81 10.09 15.43 -8.88
C ASP A 81 8.62 15.82 -8.61
N GLU A 82 7.67 15.01 -9.09
CA GLU A 82 6.24 15.18 -8.80
C GLU A 82 5.95 15.09 -7.28
N LEU A 83 6.60 14.14 -6.59
CA LEU A 83 6.45 13.97 -5.16
C LEU A 83 7.04 15.15 -4.37
N GLU A 84 8.18 15.69 -4.80
CA GLU A 84 8.78 16.89 -4.21
C GLU A 84 7.89 18.13 -4.43
N GLU A 85 7.23 18.26 -5.58
CA GLU A 85 6.24 19.34 -5.78
C GLU A 85 5.05 19.22 -4.82
N LYS A 86 4.50 18.01 -4.68
CA LYS A 86 3.41 17.74 -3.74
C LYS A 86 3.82 18.03 -2.30
N LYS A 87 5.04 17.64 -1.92
CA LYS A 87 5.63 17.95 -0.62
C LYS A 87 5.74 19.46 -0.39
N ARG A 88 6.20 20.25 -1.38
CA ARG A 88 6.22 21.73 -1.29
C ARG A 88 4.84 22.31 -1.08
N MET A 89 3.81 21.77 -1.74
CA MET A 89 2.42 22.22 -1.57
C MET A 89 1.94 21.98 -0.13
N PHE A 90 2.21 20.81 0.44
CA PHE A 90 1.85 20.51 1.83
C PHE A 90 2.59 21.40 2.83
N VAL A 91 3.88 21.67 2.63
CA VAL A 91 4.63 22.59 3.50
C VAL A 91 4.01 23.99 3.50
N LYS A 92 3.59 24.51 2.34
CA LYS A 92 2.89 25.80 2.27
C LYS A 92 1.54 25.79 2.97
N MET A 93 0.78 24.70 2.84
CA MET A 93 -0.51 24.56 3.52
C MET A 93 -0.31 24.55 5.05
N ILE A 94 0.71 23.83 5.55
CA ILE A 94 1.05 23.83 6.97
C ILE A 94 1.40 25.24 7.45
N GLN A 95 2.28 25.96 6.73
CA GLN A 95 2.65 27.33 7.08
C GLN A 95 1.44 28.29 7.11
N GLY A 96 0.50 28.12 6.18
CA GLY A 96 -0.75 28.90 6.18
C GLY A 96 -1.60 28.61 7.42
N LEU A 97 -1.78 27.33 7.76
CA LEU A 97 -2.53 26.91 8.95
C LEU A 97 -1.85 27.36 10.25
N GLU A 98 -0.53 27.26 10.34
CA GLU A 98 0.24 27.74 11.50
C GLU A 98 0.14 29.27 11.67
N ALA A 99 0.05 30.03 10.57
CA ALA A 99 -0.13 31.48 10.62
C ALA A 99 -1.56 31.90 11.05
N GLU A 100 -2.57 31.07 10.76
CA GLU A 100 -3.96 31.27 11.16
C GLU A 100 -4.23 30.87 12.63
N ASP A 101 -3.41 30.00 13.21
CA ASP A 101 -3.51 29.54 14.62
C ASP A 101 -2.77 30.47 15.62
N VAL A 102 -2.09 31.52 15.12
CA VAL A 102 -1.59 32.61 15.99
C VAL A 102 -2.79 33.46 16.42
N PRO A 103 -3.12 33.48 17.72
CA PRO A 103 -4.42 33.91 18.17
C PRO A 103 -4.69 35.38 17.87
N ILE A 104 -5.89 35.62 17.33
CA ILE A 104 -6.71 36.80 17.57
C ILE A 104 -6.90 36.92 19.09
N LYS A 105 -5.90 37.46 19.79
CA LYS A 105 -5.94 37.88 21.19
C LYS A 105 -5.40 39.31 21.28
N ALA A 106 -6.05 40.24 20.59
CA ALA A 106 -5.90 41.67 20.87
C ALA A 106 -6.99 42.50 20.17
N HIS A 107 -8.26 42.14 20.32
CA HIS A 107 -9.29 43.16 20.22
C HIS A 107 -10.51 42.79 21.07
N GLU A 108 -11.04 43.80 21.75
CA GLU A 108 -12.16 43.77 22.70
C GLU A 108 -11.84 43.24 24.11
N ASN A 109 -11.30 44.12 24.96
CA ASN A 109 -12.19 44.90 25.81
C ASN A 109 -11.48 46.05 26.55
N ALA A 110 -12.14 47.21 26.48
CA ALA A 110 -12.13 48.35 27.40
C ALA A 110 -10.88 49.24 27.47
N ALA A 111 -10.78 50.17 26.52
CA ALA A 111 -10.32 51.53 26.82
C ALA A 111 -11.52 52.37 27.28
N ALA A 112 -11.47 52.88 28.51
CA ALA A 112 -11.76 54.26 28.88
C ALA A 112 -11.97 54.35 30.40
N GLU A 113 -10.92 54.85 31.06
CA GLU A 113 -11.00 55.53 32.34
C GLU A 113 -12.14 56.57 32.31
N GLY A 114 -12.96 56.57 33.36
CA GLY A 114 -13.86 57.66 33.70
C GLY A 114 -13.84 57.84 35.21
N GLU A 115 -13.03 58.77 35.68
CA GLU A 115 -13.03 59.26 37.07
C GLU A 115 -14.34 60.04 37.42
N PRO A 116 -14.62 60.29 38.71
CA PRO A 116 -15.96 60.58 39.25
C PRO A 116 -16.29 62.08 39.39
N GLN A 117 -17.58 62.46 39.28
CA GLN A 117 -18.17 63.56 40.09
C GLN A 117 -19.71 63.77 39.96
N ALA A 118 -20.36 63.79 41.12
CA ALA A 118 -21.50 64.61 41.64
C ALA A 118 -22.90 64.67 40.98
N ALA A 119 -23.93 64.30 41.78
CA ALA A 119 -25.23 64.97 42.09
C ALA A 119 -26.12 63.88 42.73
N ASP A 120 -26.73 63.98 43.92
CA ASP A 120 -27.47 65.05 44.61
C ASP A 120 -27.37 64.83 46.15
#